data_AF-A0A919GSR2-F1
#
_entry.id   AF-A0A919GSR2-F1
#
_cell.length_a   1.000
_cell.length_b   1.000
_cell.length_c   1.000
_cell.angle_alpha   90.00
_cell.angle_beta   90.00
_cell.angle_gamma   90.00
#
_symmetry.space_group_name_H-M   'P 1'
#
loop_
_entity.id
_entity.type
_entity.pdbx_description
1 polymer ?
#
loop_
_entity_poly.entity_id
_entity_poly.type
_entity_poly.pdbx_seq_one_letter_code
_entity_poly.pdbx_strand_id
1 'polypeptide(L)'
;MSQRTTTRFLAVSLLTASLLTTIGATTAHAAPTGYDAACRSKVTEARDWLKLYGRDPRTNDPRKVLEKIDEVLPLINGQVAHQLLLLRGNVSMKCFF
;
A
#
# COMPACT_ATOMS: atom_id res chain seq x y z
N MET A 1 -25.28 55.74 -11.57
CA MET A 1 -24.69 56.24 -12.84
C MET A 1 -23.27 55.72 -12.90
N SER A 2 -22.99 54.65 -13.66
CA SER A 2 -22.55 54.68 -15.07
C SER A 2 -21.20 55.39 -15.22
N GLN A 3 -20.08 54.66 -15.10
CA GLN A 3 -19.28 54.03 -16.18
C GLN A 3 -18.27 54.96 -16.88
N ARG A 4 -17.02 54.46 -16.93
CA ARG A 4 -15.97 54.64 -17.98
C ARG A 4 -15.26 56.03 -17.99
N THR A 5 -13.95 56.18 -18.28
CA THR A 5 -13.04 55.38 -19.13
C THR A 5 -11.58 55.87 -19.00
N THR A 6 -10.62 54.96 -19.23
CA THR A 6 -9.29 55.10 -19.92
C THR A 6 -8.26 56.08 -19.32
N THR A 7 -6.99 55.74 -19.09
CA THR A 7 -5.91 55.31 -20.04
C THR A 7 -4.64 55.29 -19.15
N ARG A 8 -3.70 54.34 -19.16
CA ARG A 8 -2.66 54.13 -20.18
C ARG A 8 -1.88 52.85 -19.85
N PHE A 9 -1.67 52.07 -20.90
CA PHE A 9 -0.64 51.06 -21.04
C PHE A 9 0.75 51.67 -20.84
N LEU A 10 1.75 50.78 -20.73
CA LEU A 10 3.20 50.94 -20.48
C LEU A 10 3.54 50.52 -19.02
N ALA A 11 4.38 49.54 -18.74
CA ALA A 11 5.43 48.93 -19.54
C ALA A 11 5.62 47.45 -19.21
N VAL A 12 5.99 46.73 -20.25
CA VAL A 12 6.59 45.39 -20.23
C VAL A 12 7.86 45.43 -19.35
N SER A 13 7.96 44.54 -18.38
CA SER A 13 9.20 44.18 -17.69
C SER A 13 9.09 42.70 -17.34
N LEU A 14 9.57 41.85 -18.25
CA LEU A 14 10.89 41.22 -18.16
C LEU A 14 10.91 40.11 -17.11
N LEU A 15 10.69 38.89 -17.61
CA LEU A 15 11.47 37.69 -17.28
C LEU A 15 11.89 37.54 -15.81
N THR A 16 11.08 36.83 -15.03
CA THR A 16 11.63 35.90 -14.05
C THR A 16 10.96 34.54 -14.24
N ALA A 17 11.50 33.80 -15.21
CA ALA A 17 11.46 32.36 -15.15
C ALA A 17 12.15 31.94 -13.85
N SER A 18 11.37 31.42 -12.91
CA SER A 18 11.91 30.65 -11.79
C SER A 18 10.90 29.54 -11.51
N LEU A 19 11.02 28.49 -12.32
CA LEU A 19 10.65 27.14 -11.91
C LEU A 19 11.36 26.87 -10.57
N LEU A 20 10.65 27.01 -9.46
CA LEU A 20 10.91 26.19 -8.29
C LEU A 20 9.75 25.20 -8.18
N THR A 21 9.80 24.17 -9.02
CA THR A 21 9.24 22.88 -8.65
C THR A 21 10.00 22.43 -7.41
N THR A 22 9.46 22.73 -6.23
CA THR A 22 9.85 22.07 -5.00
C THR A 22 9.46 20.60 -5.16
N ILE A 23 10.36 19.80 -5.73
CA ILE A 23 10.30 18.35 -5.65
C ILE A 23 10.71 18.00 -4.22
N GLY A 24 9.79 18.26 -3.30
CA GLY A 24 9.89 17.90 -1.89
C GLY A 24 8.94 16.75 -1.63
N ALA A 25 9.34 15.53 -2.02
CA ALA A 25 8.74 14.32 -1.49
C ALA A 25 9.84 13.26 -1.42
N THR A 26 10.64 13.42 -0.36
CA THR A 26 11.25 12.35 0.43
C THR A 26 11.59 11.09 -0.35
N THR A 27 12.89 10.88 -0.56
CA THR A 27 13.44 9.53 -0.67
C THR A 27 13.08 8.77 0.62
N ALA A 28 11.95 8.07 0.62
CA ALA A 28 11.69 7.02 1.59
C ALA A 28 12.69 5.90 1.28
N HIS A 29 13.91 6.05 1.80
CA HIS A 29 14.83 4.94 1.96
C HIS A 29 14.19 3.97 2.97
N ALA A 30 13.30 3.11 2.45
CA ALA A 30 12.73 2.02 3.19
C ALA A 30 13.87 1.09 3.61
N ALA A 31 14.04 0.91 4.90
CA ALA A 31 14.91 -0.13 5.44
C ALA A 31 14.51 -1.48 4.81
N PRO A 32 15.42 -2.23 4.17
CA PRO A 32 15.11 -3.53 3.63
C PRO A 32 15.10 -4.54 4.78
N THR A 33 13.97 -4.60 5.50
CA THR A 33 13.66 -5.76 6.34
C THR A 33 12.78 -6.71 5.52
N GLY A 34 13.42 -7.48 4.65
CA GLY A 34 12.92 -8.73 4.05
C GLY A 34 11.82 -8.67 2.98
N TYR A 35 10.82 -7.79 3.06
CA TYR A 35 9.66 -7.77 2.15
C TYR A 35 9.13 -6.36 1.93
N ASP A 36 8.51 -6.08 0.77
CA ASP A 36 7.94 -4.77 0.45
C ASP A 36 6.64 -4.46 1.24
N ALA A 37 6.10 -3.24 1.08
CA ALA A 37 4.89 -2.82 1.78
C ALA A 37 3.63 -3.63 1.38
N ALA A 38 3.54 -4.06 0.13
CA ALA A 38 2.40 -4.80 -0.38
C ALA A 38 2.36 -6.22 0.22
N CYS A 39 3.50 -6.91 0.27
CA CYS A 39 3.65 -8.19 0.94
C CYS A 39 3.29 -8.09 2.43
N ARG A 40 3.87 -7.11 3.16
CA ARG A 40 3.60 -6.94 4.60
C ARG A 40 2.12 -6.75 4.91
N SER A 41 1.40 -6.02 4.05
CA SER A 41 -0.04 -5.84 4.17
C SER A 41 -0.79 -7.18 4.06
N LYS A 42 -0.46 -8.01 3.07
CA LYS A 42 -1.11 -9.32 2.88
C LYS A 42 -0.78 -10.33 3.97
N VAL A 43 0.45 -10.34 4.47
CA VAL A 43 0.84 -11.14 5.64
C VAL A 43 0.01 -10.75 6.88
N THR A 44 -0.18 -9.45 7.10
CA THR A 44 -0.96 -8.95 8.24
C THR A 44 -2.42 -9.34 8.14
N GLU A 45 -3.02 -9.15 6.96
CA GLU A 45 -4.41 -9.54 6.68
C GLU A 45 -4.65 -11.03 6.92
N ALA A 46 -3.77 -11.89 6.39
CA ALA A 46 -3.83 -13.33 6.62
C ALA A 46 -3.69 -13.70 8.10
N ARG A 47 -2.77 -13.06 8.82
CA ARG A 47 -2.58 -13.29 10.25
C ARG A 47 -3.80 -12.89 11.07
N ASP A 48 -4.39 -11.73 10.78
CA ASP A 48 -5.57 -11.26 11.50
C ASP A 48 -6.77 -12.16 11.24
N TRP A 49 -6.88 -12.72 10.03
CA TRP A 49 -7.85 -13.78 9.76
C TRP A 49 -7.60 -15.03 10.62
N LEU A 50 -6.35 -15.51 10.68
CA LEU A 50 -5.98 -16.69 11.48
C LEU A 50 -6.23 -16.49 12.99
N LYS A 51 -6.13 -15.26 13.51
CA LYS A 51 -6.47 -14.93 14.91
C LYS A 51 -7.93 -15.22 15.24
N LEU A 52 -8.86 -14.97 14.31
CA LEU A 52 -10.28 -15.26 14.51
C LEU A 52 -10.54 -16.75 14.80
N TYR A 53 -9.61 -17.63 14.41
CA TYR A 53 -9.67 -19.07 14.62
C TYR A 53 -8.66 -19.57 15.68
N GLY A 54 -8.04 -18.67 16.43
CA GLY A 54 -7.04 -19.02 17.46
C GLY A 54 -5.78 -19.66 16.88
N ARG A 55 -5.37 -19.25 15.67
CA ARG A 55 -4.24 -19.82 14.92
C ARG A 55 -3.20 -18.76 14.54
N ASP A 56 -2.91 -17.82 15.44
CA ASP A 56 -2.00 -16.70 15.19
C ASP A 56 -0.52 -17.13 15.05
N PRO A 57 0.12 -16.94 13.89
CA PRO A 57 1.58 -17.05 13.79
C PRO A 57 2.25 -15.88 14.52
N ARG A 58 3.14 -16.17 15.48
CA ARG A 58 3.96 -15.18 16.21
C ARG A 58 5.09 -14.57 15.35
N THR A 59 4.89 -14.47 14.04
CA THR A 59 5.90 -14.04 13.06
C THR A 59 5.24 -13.27 11.91
N ASN A 60 6.01 -12.39 11.30
CA ASN A 60 5.64 -11.70 10.05
C ASN A 60 6.32 -12.33 8.83
N ASP A 61 6.91 -13.52 8.96
CA ASP A 61 7.46 -14.29 7.85
C ASP A 61 6.30 -14.84 6.98
N PRO A 62 6.20 -14.44 5.70
CA PRO A 62 5.16 -14.92 4.80
C PRO A 62 5.14 -16.43 4.65
N ARG A 63 6.29 -17.12 4.71
CA ARG A 63 6.36 -18.59 4.61
C ARG A 63 5.66 -19.24 5.79
N LYS A 64 5.91 -18.73 6.99
CA LYS A 64 5.28 -19.23 8.23
C LYS A 64 3.78 -18.94 8.28
N VAL A 65 3.35 -17.81 7.73
CA VAL A 65 1.92 -17.51 7.57
C VAL A 65 1.27 -18.48 6.58
N LEU A 66 1.89 -18.76 5.43
CA LEU A 66 1.40 -19.74 4.46
C LEU A 66 1.32 -21.16 5.04
N GLU A 67 2.35 -21.61 5.77
CA GLU A 67 2.35 -22.89 6.49
C GLU A 67 1.14 -22.99 7.42
N LYS A 68 0.84 -21.91 8.15
CA LYS A 68 -0.29 -21.89 9.07
C LYS A 68 -1.65 -21.88 8.37
N ILE A 69 -1.74 -21.20 7.22
CA ILE A 69 -2.93 -21.28 6.36
C ILE A 69 -3.15 -22.72 5.90
N ASP A 70 -2.10 -23.39 5.42
CA ASP A 70 -2.18 -24.76 4.90
C ASP A 70 -2.57 -25.79 5.99
N GLU A 71 -2.18 -25.55 7.24
CA GLU A 71 -2.66 -26.34 8.39
C GLU A 71 -4.17 -26.16 8.68
N VAL A 72 -4.70 -24.95 8.51
CA VAL A 72 -6.09 -24.63 8.85
C VAL A 72 -7.04 -25.00 7.72
N LEU A 73 -6.58 -24.89 6.48
CA LEU A 73 -7.40 -25.11 5.29
C LEU A 73 -8.18 -26.43 5.27
N PRO A 74 -7.61 -27.61 5.62
CA PRO A 74 -8.35 -28.87 5.65
C PRO A 74 -9.35 -28.98 6.80
N LEU A 75 -9.30 -28.08 7.79
CA LEU A 75 -10.17 -28.08 8.97
C LEU A 75 -11.43 -27.22 8.79
N ILE A 76 -11.52 -26.50 7.67
CA ILE A 76 -12.60 -25.56 7.36
C ILE A 76 -13.17 -25.86 5.97
N ASN A 77 -14.46 -25.56 5.79
CA ASN A 77 -15.20 -25.93 4.59
C ASN A 77 -15.97 -24.72 4.03
N GLY A 78 -16.47 -24.86 2.80
CA GLY A 78 -17.40 -23.88 2.19
C GLY A 78 -16.79 -22.50 1.96
N GLN A 79 -17.57 -21.45 2.23
CA GLN A 79 -17.17 -20.06 1.98
C GLN A 79 -15.92 -19.65 2.77
N VAL A 80 -15.76 -20.17 3.98
CA VAL A 80 -14.61 -19.87 4.85
C VAL A 80 -13.33 -20.43 4.25
N ALA A 81 -13.37 -21.68 3.75
CA ALA A 81 -12.25 -22.29 3.04
C ALA A 81 -11.89 -21.49 1.76
N HIS A 82 -12.90 -21.04 1.02
CA HIS A 82 -12.69 -20.22 -0.17
C HIS A 82 -11.97 -18.89 0.15
N GLN A 83 -12.38 -18.20 1.21
CA GLN A 83 -11.70 -16.98 1.65
C GLN A 83 -10.25 -17.23 2.06
N LEU A 84 -9.99 -18.32 2.77
CA LEU A 84 -8.63 -18.66 3.20
C LEU A 84 -7.72 -18.99 1.99
N LEU A 85 -8.25 -19.64 0.95
CA LEU A 85 -7.53 -19.86 -0.32
C LEU A 85 -7.15 -18.53 -1.00
N LEU A 86 -8.04 -17.54 -0.99
CA LEU A 86 -7.75 -16.22 -1.56
C LEU A 86 -6.65 -15.50 -0.79
N LEU A 87 -6.68 -15.57 0.54
CA LEU A 87 -5.62 -15.01 1.39
C LEU A 87 -4.27 -15.69 1.11
N ARG A 88 -4.27 -17.03 1.02
CA ARG A 88 -3.08 -17.82 0.64
C ARG A 88 -2.50 -17.35 -0.69
N GLY A 89 -3.34 -17.22 -1.72
CA GLY A 89 -2.93 -16.75 -3.04
C GLY A 89 -2.36 -15.32 -3.00
N ASN A 90 -3.00 -14.41 -2.27
CA ASN A 90 -2.54 -13.02 -2.15
C ASN A 90 -1.19 -12.91 -1.45
N VAL A 91 -0.96 -13.65 -0.36
CA VAL A 91 0.35 -13.69 0.30
C VAL A 91 1.40 -14.27 -0.66
N SER A 92 1.09 -15.37 -1.34
CA SER A 92 2.02 -15.99 -2.29
C SER A 92 2.41 -15.02 -3.42
N MET A 93 1.41 -14.40 -4.06
CA MET A 93 1.60 -13.52 -5.22
C MET A 93 2.24 -12.18 -4.89
N LYS A 94 2.15 -11.70 -3.64
CA LYS A 94 2.74 -10.40 -3.25
C LYS A 94 4.11 -10.54 -2.60
N CYS A 95 4.43 -11.70 -2.05
CA CYS A 95 5.67 -11.89 -1.30
C CYS A 95 6.74 -12.68 -2.05
N PHE A 96 6.39 -13.41 -3.12
CA PHE A 96 7.31 -14.32 -3.83
C PHE A 96 7.31 -14.21 -5.35
N PHE A 97 6.40 -13.41 -5.92
CA PHE A 97 6.28 -13.11 -7.36
C PHE A 97 6.21 -11.60 -7.54
#